data_AF-A0A2M9BU41-F1
#
_entry.id   AF-A0A2M9BU41-F1
#
_cell.length_a   1.000
_cell.length_b   1.000
_cell.length_c   1.000
_cell.angle_alpha   90.00
_cell.angle_beta   90.00
_cell.angle_gamma   90.00
#
_symmetry.space_group_name_H-M   'P 1'
#
loop_
_entity.id
_entity.type
_entity.pdbx_description
1 polymer ?
#
loop_
_entity_poly.entity_id
_entity_poly.type
_entity_poly.pdbx_seq_one_letter_code
_entity_poly.pdbx_strand_id
1 'polypeptide(L)'
;MSRGEAAARNEAQNEYMSTNTTNVYVPGVCNIGPAEIRMRRTAGVIGLVITALFVAAAVIFGIPTPWRLLVVIPAGLGASGFLQAALHFCARFGMSGLFNLGDELGRQEQVYETEYRRADQRKAVTIVIGSVLIAIVVAGIAMLLP
;
A
#
# COMPACT_ATOMS: atom_id res chain seq x y z
N MET A 1 10.48 -1.20 -48.62
CA MET A 1 10.19 -0.64 -47.29
C MET A 1 10.66 0.80 -47.29
N SER A 2 9.75 1.77 -47.22
CA SER A 2 10.11 3.19 -47.28
C SER A 2 10.59 3.68 -45.90
N ARG A 3 11.43 4.72 -45.85
CA ARG A 3 11.93 5.30 -44.58
C ARG A 3 10.79 5.74 -43.64
N GLY A 4 9.59 6.05 -44.17
CA GLY A 4 8.43 6.45 -43.37
C GLY A 4 7.75 5.31 -42.61
N GLU A 5 7.71 4.09 -43.17
CA GLU A 5 7.07 2.93 -42.52
C GLU A 5 7.88 2.41 -41.32
N ALA A 6 9.20 2.59 -41.36
CA ALA A 6 10.08 2.23 -40.25
C ALA A 6 9.96 3.21 -39.07
N ALA A 7 9.81 4.52 -39.36
CA ALA A 7 9.62 5.54 -38.34
C ALA A 7 8.29 5.35 -37.58
N ALA A 8 7.19 5.14 -38.31
CA ALA A 8 5.87 4.90 -37.70
C ALA A 8 5.81 3.62 -36.85
N ARG A 9 6.52 2.55 -37.25
CA ARG A 9 6.64 1.34 -36.42
C ARG A 9 7.45 1.58 -35.14
N ASN A 10 8.52 2.36 -35.22
CA ASN A 10 9.34 2.68 -34.06
C ASN A 10 8.62 3.59 -33.06
N GLU A 11 7.80 4.53 -33.54
CA GLU A 11 6.92 5.35 -32.70
C GLU A 11 5.86 4.49 -32.02
N ALA A 12 5.16 3.62 -32.77
CA ALA A 12 4.19 2.69 -32.21
C ALA A 12 4.82 1.66 -31.25
N GLN A 13 6.05 1.20 -31.52
CA GLN A 13 6.79 0.32 -30.61
C GLN A 13 7.29 1.06 -29.38
N ASN A 14 7.67 2.33 -29.46
CA ASN A 14 8.05 3.13 -28.31
C ASN A 14 6.82 3.49 -27.45
N GLU A 15 5.68 3.77 -28.08
CA GLU A 15 4.41 3.97 -27.38
C GLU A 15 3.93 2.67 -26.73
N TYR A 16 4.05 1.53 -27.42
CA TYR A 16 3.81 0.19 -26.86
C TYR A 16 4.80 -0.14 -25.73
N MET A 17 6.11 0.09 -25.86
CA MET A 17 7.08 -0.21 -24.81
C MET A 17 6.95 0.74 -23.59
N SER A 18 6.56 2.00 -23.83
CA SER A 18 6.27 2.99 -22.79
C SER A 18 4.96 2.68 -22.05
N THR A 19 4.02 1.99 -22.67
CA THR A 19 2.79 1.48 -22.01
C THR A 19 2.94 0.05 -21.48
N ASN A 20 3.91 -0.71 -22.01
CA ASN A 20 4.15 -2.13 -21.73
C ASN A 20 5.43 -2.35 -20.89
N THR A 21 5.86 -1.35 -20.12
CA THR A 21 6.65 -1.62 -18.89
C THR A 21 5.68 -2.21 -17.88
N THR A 22 5.19 -3.41 -18.18
CA THR A 22 4.13 -4.08 -17.44
C THR A 22 4.56 -4.20 -15.99
N ASN A 23 3.82 -3.54 -15.11
CA ASN A 23 3.68 -4.04 -13.76
C ASN A 23 3.14 -5.47 -13.95
N VAL A 24 4.02 -6.47 -13.85
CA VAL A 24 3.66 -7.88 -13.95
C VAL A 24 3.36 -8.38 -12.55
N TYR A 25 2.30 -9.16 -12.43
CA TYR A 25 1.93 -9.79 -11.17
C TYR A 25 2.97 -10.85 -10.82
N VAL A 26 3.50 -10.75 -9.60
CA VAL A 26 4.46 -11.72 -9.07
C VAL A 26 3.95 -12.20 -7.71
N PRO A 27 3.56 -13.48 -7.57
CA PRO A 27 2.99 -14.02 -6.34
C PRO A 27 3.86 -13.75 -5.12
N GLY A 28 3.26 -13.19 -4.07
CA GLY A 28 3.92 -12.83 -2.81
C GLY A 28 4.91 -11.65 -2.90
N VAL A 29 5.04 -11.01 -4.06
CA VAL A 29 6.00 -9.93 -4.30
C VAL A 29 5.31 -8.64 -4.70
N CYS A 30 4.46 -8.65 -5.73
CA CYS A 30 3.79 -7.45 -6.24
C CYS A 30 2.38 -7.79 -6.75
N ASN A 31 1.36 -7.05 -6.27
CA ASN A 31 -0.03 -7.23 -6.70
C ASN A 31 -0.79 -5.89 -6.90
N ILE A 32 -0.10 -4.75 -6.85
CA ILE A 32 -0.67 -3.44 -7.14
C ILE A 32 0.18 -2.58 -8.07
N GLY A 33 -0.50 -1.84 -8.95
CA GLY A 33 0.07 -0.89 -9.89
C GLY A 33 0.15 0.54 -9.33
N PRO A 34 0.61 1.50 -10.15
CA PRO A 34 0.98 2.84 -9.72
C PRO A 34 -0.18 3.61 -9.08
N ALA A 35 -1.40 3.45 -9.58
CA ALA A 35 -2.58 4.12 -9.04
C ALA A 35 -2.91 3.66 -7.61
N GLU A 36 -2.93 2.34 -7.38
CA GLU A 36 -3.14 1.74 -6.07
C GLU A 36 -1.99 2.13 -5.11
N ILE A 37 -0.74 2.13 -5.56
CA ILE A 37 0.42 2.55 -4.76
C ILE A 37 0.26 4.01 -4.30
N ARG A 38 -0.11 4.92 -5.21
CA ARG A 38 -0.36 6.34 -4.88
C ARG A 38 -1.45 6.46 -3.84
N MET A 39 -2.57 5.74 -4.01
CA MET A 39 -3.67 5.74 -3.03
C MET A 39 -3.20 5.28 -1.65
N ARG A 40 -2.42 4.19 -1.56
CA ARG A 40 -1.89 3.69 -0.28
C ARG A 40 -0.90 4.65 0.37
N ARG A 41 -0.07 5.32 -0.43
CA ARG A 41 0.84 6.37 0.05
C ARG A 41 0.06 7.55 0.63
N THR A 42 -0.98 8.01 -0.06
CA THR A 42 -1.85 9.09 0.43
C THR A 42 -2.57 8.69 1.72
N ALA A 43 -3.12 7.47 1.80
CA ALA A 43 -3.71 6.96 3.04
C ALA A 43 -2.68 6.88 4.18
N GLY A 44 -1.43 6.49 3.87
CA GLY A 44 -0.30 6.51 4.79
C GLY A 44 -0.04 7.90 5.38
N VAL A 45 0.05 8.90 4.52
CA VAL A 45 0.26 10.31 4.92
C VAL A 45 -0.90 10.84 5.74
N ILE A 46 -2.15 10.59 5.33
CA ILE A 46 -3.34 11.01 6.08
C ILE A 46 -3.32 10.37 7.48
N GLY A 47 -3.06 9.07 7.58
CA GLY A 47 -2.96 8.36 8.86
C GLY A 47 -1.88 8.96 9.75
N LEU A 48 -0.69 9.25 9.20
CA LEU A 48 0.40 9.90 9.93
C LEU A 48 0.02 11.29 10.47
N VAL A 49 -0.62 12.12 9.64
CA VAL A 49 -1.07 13.46 10.05
C VAL A 49 -2.09 13.35 11.17
N ILE A 50 -3.09 12.47 11.05
CA ILE A 50 -4.10 12.25 12.09
C ILE A 50 -3.44 11.75 13.38
N THR A 51 -2.49 10.81 13.29
CA THR A 51 -1.71 10.33 14.44
C THR A 51 -0.97 11.48 15.13
N ALA A 52 -0.26 12.32 14.37
CA ALA A 52 0.49 13.45 14.93
C ALA A 52 -0.43 14.46 15.63
N LEU A 53 -1.56 14.80 15.00
CA LEU A 53 -2.55 15.71 15.57
C LEU A 53 -3.17 15.13 16.84
N PHE A 54 -3.51 13.84 16.85
CA PHE A 54 -4.06 13.17 18.03
C PHE A 54 -3.06 13.18 19.20
N VAL A 55 -1.80 12.83 18.95
CA VAL A 55 -0.75 12.85 19.98
C VAL A 55 -0.52 14.26 20.52
N ALA A 56 -0.44 15.26 19.63
CA ALA A 56 -0.29 16.66 20.04
C ALA A 56 -1.48 17.12 20.91
N ALA A 57 -2.71 16.82 20.49
CA ALA A 57 -3.90 17.12 21.29
C ALA A 57 -3.88 16.41 22.65
N ALA A 58 -3.44 15.14 22.70
CA ALA A 58 -3.35 14.39 23.94
C ALA A 58 -2.41 15.04 24.97
N VAL A 59 -1.28 15.58 24.51
CA VAL A 59 -0.32 16.30 25.36
C VAL A 59 -0.86 17.68 25.74
N ILE A 60 -1.34 18.47 24.77
CA ILE A 60 -1.79 19.86 24.99
C ILE A 60 -2.99 19.92 25.95
N PHE A 61 -3.94 19.00 25.80
CA PHE A 61 -5.17 18.98 26.59
C PHE A 61 -5.12 18.01 27.78
N GLY A 62 -3.99 17.35 28.02
CA GLY A 62 -3.83 16.40 29.13
C GLY A 62 -4.80 15.21 29.06
N ILE A 63 -5.01 14.64 27.87
CA ILE A 63 -5.91 13.48 27.69
C ILE A 63 -5.41 12.33 28.58
N PRO A 64 -6.29 11.68 29.39
CA PRO A 64 -5.86 10.63 30.30
C PRO A 64 -5.19 9.45 29.56
N THR A 65 -4.15 8.88 30.15
CA THR A 65 -3.28 7.85 29.54
C THR A 65 -4.03 6.70 28.86
N PRO A 66 -5.09 6.10 29.45
CA PRO A 66 -5.82 5.00 28.78
C PRO A 66 -6.43 5.41 27.44
N TRP A 67 -6.91 6.66 27.31
CA TRP A 67 -7.51 7.15 26.07
C TRP A 67 -6.48 7.41 24.97
N ARG A 68 -5.20 7.58 25.32
CA ARG A 68 -4.12 7.76 24.35
C ARG A 68 -3.90 6.50 23.49
N LEU A 69 -4.34 5.32 23.95
CA LEU A 69 -4.30 4.07 23.18
C LEU A 69 -5.08 4.14 21.86
N LEU A 70 -6.08 5.03 21.75
CA LEU A 70 -6.84 5.21 20.52
C LEU A 70 -5.98 5.64 19.32
N VAL A 71 -4.78 6.19 19.57
CA VAL A 71 -3.79 6.52 18.53
C VAL A 71 -3.37 5.30 17.69
N VAL A 72 -3.52 4.09 18.23
CA VAL A 72 -3.20 2.84 17.53
C VAL A 72 -3.97 2.71 16.21
N ILE A 73 -5.18 3.28 16.12
CA ILE A 73 -6.03 3.19 14.93
C ILE A 73 -5.44 4.00 13.77
N PRO A 74 -5.30 5.35 13.86
CA PRO A 74 -4.70 6.12 12.76
C PRO A 74 -3.24 5.72 12.50
N ALA A 75 -2.49 5.30 13.53
CA ALA A 75 -1.11 4.85 13.37
C ALA A 75 -1.04 3.55 12.56
N GLY A 76 -1.91 2.57 12.86
CA GLY A 76 -1.99 1.31 12.13
C GLY A 76 -2.46 1.49 10.70
N LEU A 77 -3.45 2.35 10.46
CA LEU A 77 -3.90 2.69 9.10
C LEU A 77 -2.78 3.37 8.30
N GLY A 78 -2.07 4.33 8.92
CA GLY A 78 -0.94 5.01 8.32
C GLY A 78 0.20 4.06 7.97
N ALA A 79 0.63 3.24 8.94
CA ALA A 79 1.66 2.22 8.76
C ALA A 79 1.28 1.22 7.66
N SER A 80 0.04 0.75 7.64
CA SER A 80 -0.44 -0.16 6.61
C SER A 80 -0.41 0.46 5.22
N GLY A 81 -0.80 1.73 5.08
CA GLY A 81 -0.69 2.46 3.81
C GLY A 81 0.76 2.55 3.32
N PHE A 82 1.70 2.94 4.19
CA PHE A 82 3.11 3.05 3.82
C PHE A 82 3.75 1.70 3.50
N LEU A 83 3.52 0.67 4.31
CA LEU A 83 4.06 -0.67 4.05
C LEU A 83 3.54 -1.23 2.72
N GLN A 84 2.22 -1.13 2.48
CA GLN A 84 1.64 -1.61 1.22
C GLN A 84 2.18 -0.84 0.01
N ALA A 85 2.36 0.48 0.13
CA ALA A 85 2.93 1.29 -0.94
C ALA A 85 4.41 0.95 -1.20
N ALA A 86 5.22 0.83 -0.15
CA ALA A 86 6.65 0.55 -0.27
C ALA A 86 6.94 -0.86 -0.80
N LEU A 87 6.07 -1.82 -0.49
CA LEU A 87 6.20 -3.21 -0.93
C LEU A 87 5.48 -3.47 -2.26
N HIS A 88 4.80 -2.48 -2.84
CA HIS A 88 3.95 -2.65 -4.02
C HIS A 88 2.96 -3.80 -3.87
N PHE A 89 2.44 -3.97 -2.66
CA PHE A 89 1.60 -5.11 -2.31
C PHE A 89 0.45 -4.69 -1.41
N CYS A 90 -0.78 -4.86 -1.91
CA CYS A 90 -2.00 -4.68 -1.15
C CYS A 90 -2.33 -5.94 -0.36
N ALA A 91 -2.37 -5.82 0.97
CA ALA A 91 -2.67 -6.94 1.86
C ALA A 91 -4.10 -7.46 1.67
N ARG A 92 -5.08 -6.57 1.44
CA ARG A 92 -6.47 -6.97 1.18
C ARG A 92 -6.58 -7.79 -0.10
N PHE A 93 -5.93 -7.34 -1.18
CA PHE A 93 -5.91 -8.07 -2.44
C PHE A 93 -5.26 -9.45 -2.26
N GLY A 94 -4.13 -9.53 -1.56
CA GLY A 94 -3.48 -10.81 -1.31
C GLY A 94 -4.34 -11.78 -0.48
N MET A 95 -5.09 -11.27 0.51
CA MET A 95 -6.05 -12.09 1.27
C MET A 95 -7.23 -12.56 0.42
N SER A 96 -7.71 -11.71 -0.50
CA SER A 96 -8.86 -12.01 -1.36
C SER A 96 -8.51 -12.82 -2.61
N GLY A 97 -7.23 -12.97 -2.95
CA GLY A 97 -6.79 -13.59 -4.22
C GLY A 97 -7.03 -12.66 -5.42
N LEU A 98 -6.70 -11.39 -5.25
CA LEU A 98 -6.89 -10.34 -6.25
C LEU A 98 -5.57 -9.63 -6.55
N PHE A 99 -5.51 -8.92 -7.67
CA PHE A 99 -4.48 -7.92 -7.96
C PHE A 99 -5.05 -6.80 -8.84
N ASN A 100 -4.36 -5.66 -8.93
CA ASN A 100 -4.69 -4.60 -9.88
C ASN A 100 -3.39 -3.90 -10.29
N LEU A 101 -2.90 -4.16 -11.51
CA LEU A 101 -1.64 -3.60 -12.00
C LEU A 101 -1.82 -2.46 -13.01
N GLY A 102 -3.07 -2.11 -13.30
CA GLY A 102 -3.40 -1.00 -14.18
C GLY A 102 -3.20 0.37 -13.53
N ASP A 103 -3.40 1.40 -14.35
CA ASP A 103 -3.36 2.80 -13.93
C ASP A 103 -4.69 3.32 -13.38
N GLU A 104 -5.71 2.47 -13.32
CA GLU A 104 -7.04 2.80 -12.82
C GLU A 104 -7.32 2.06 -11.51
N LEU A 105 -7.90 2.76 -10.55
CA LEU A 105 -8.39 2.13 -9.32
C LEU A 105 -9.63 1.28 -9.62
N GLY A 106 -9.76 0.15 -8.91
CA GLY A 106 -10.97 -0.68 -8.98
C GLY A 106 -11.03 -1.70 -10.13
N ARG A 107 -10.10 -1.67 -11.10
CA ARG A 107 -9.95 -2.75 -12.09
C ARG A 107 -9.17 -3.93 -11.49
N GLN A 108 -9.89 -4.80 -10.79
CA GLN A 108 -9.31 -5.95 -10.09
C GLN A 108 -9.37 -7.21 -10.96
N GLU A 109 -8.28 -7.97 -10.95
CA GLU A 109 -8.16 -9.27 -11.58
C GLU A 109 -8.03 -10.37 -10.51
N GLN A 110 -8.42 -11.60 -10.86
CA GLN A 110 -8.39 -12.74 -9.95
C GLN A 110 -7.12 -13.55 -10.12
N VAL A 111 -6.57 -14.03 -9.01
CA VAL A 111 -5.52 -15.05 -8.98
C VAL A 111 -6.19 -16.41 -8.94
N TYR A 112 -6.01 -17.23 -9.98
CA TYR A 112 -6.69 -18.52 -10.11
C TYR A 112 -5.92 -19.65 -9.39
N GLU A 113 -4.59 -19.59 -9.45
CA GLU A 113 -3.69 -20.60 -8.91
C GLU A 113 -3.67 -20.57 -7.38
N THR A 114 -3.96 -21.72 -6.77
CA THR A 114 -4.06 -21.83 -5.30
C THR A 114 -2.74 -21.56 -4.59
N GLU A 115 -1.64 -21.98 -5.20
CA GLU A 115 -0.28 -21.77 -4.73
C GLU A 115 0.10 -20.28 -4.72
N TYR A 116 -0.34 -19.52 -5.73
CA TYR A 116 -0.10 -18.09 -5.82
C TYR A 116 -0.90 -17.35 -4.75
N ARG A 117 -2.17 -17.72 -4.56
CA ARG A 117 -3.01 -17.18 -3.47
C ARG A 117 -2.40 -17.43 -2.09
N ARG A 118 -1.80 -18.61 -1.86
CA ARG A 118 -1.13 -18.91 -0.59
C ARG A 118 0.12 -18.06 -0.38
N ALA A 119 0.91 -17.81 -1.42
CA ALA A 119 2.06 -16.92 -1.35
C ALA A 119 1.62 -15.49 -0.99
N ASP A 120 0.57 -15.01 -1.64
CA ASP A 120 -0.03 -13.71 -1.42
C ASP A 120 -0.60 -13.54 0.00
N GLN A 121 -1.30 -14.56 0.51
CA GLN A 121 -1.83 -14.57 1.88
C GLN A 121 -0.72 -14.47 2.92
N ARG A 122 0.38 -15.20 2.74
CA ARG A 122 1.55 -15.11 3.64
C ARG A 122 2.13 -13.70 3.66
N LYS A 123 2.32 -13.11 2.47
CA LYS A 123 2.81 -11.73 2.34
C LYS A 123 1.86 -10.73 3.00
N ALA A 124 0.55 -10.88 2.76
CA ALA A 124 -0.48 -10.04 3.37
C ALA A 124 -0.45 -10.11 4.90
N VAL A 125 -0.34 -11.30 5.48
CA VAL A 125 -0.23 -11.49 6.94
C VAL A 125 1.02 -10.80 7.47
N THR A 126 2.17 -10.92 6.80
CA THR A 126 3.40 -10.21 7.21
C THR A 126 3.20 -8.69 7.23
N ILE A 127 2.52 -8.13 6.22
CA ILE A 127 2.24 -6.69 6.16
C ILE A 127 1.30 -6.26 7.30
N VAL A 128 0.24 -7.03 7.56
CA VAL A 128 -0.71 -6.76 8.65
C VAL A 128 0.00 -6.78 10.00
N ILE A 129 0.79 -7.82 10.27
CA ILE A 129 1.56 -7.94 11.52
C ILE A 129 2.54 -6.76 11.66
N GLY A 130 3.29 -6.44 10.61
CA GLY A 130 4.21 -5.29 10.63
C GLY A 130 3.49 -3.96 10.92
N SER A 131 2.32 -3.76 10.32
CA SER A 131 1.49 -2.57 10.54
C SER A 131 1.00 -2.48 12.00
N VAL A 132 0.56 -3.59 12.56
CA VAL A 132 0.11 -3.69 13.97
C VAL A 132 1.27 -3.44 14.93
N LEU A 133 2.44 -4.02 14.69
CA LEU A 133 3.62 -3.80 15.53
C LEU A 133 4.04 -2.33 15.56
N ILE A 134 4.06 -1.67 14.40
CA ILE A 134 4.34 -0.22 14.32
C ILE A 134 3.30 0.56 15.12
N ALA A 135 2.01 0.23 14.97
CA ALA A 135 0.94 0.91 15.69
C ALA A 135 1.06 0.75 17.22
N ILE A 136 1.42 -0.45 17.69
CA ILE A 136 1.66 -0.72 19.13
C ILE A 136 2.85 0.10 19.64
N VAL A 137 3.94 0.17 18.89
CA VAL A 137 5.11 1.00 19.26
C VAL A 137 4.71 2.47 19.38
N VAL A 138 3.96 3.00 18.41
CA VAL A 138 3.46 4.39 18.45
C VAL A 138 2.54 4.62 19.65
N ALA A 139 1.62 3.70 19.93
CA ALA A 139 0.74 3.79 21.09
C ALA A 139 1.51 3.75 22.41
N GLY A 140 2.51 2.86 22.51
CA GLY A 140 3.41 2.79 23.67
C GLY A 140 4.16 4.10 23.90
N ILE A 141 4.70 4.72 22.84
CA ILE A 141 5.34 6.04 22.93
C ILE A 141 4.33 7.09 23.41
N ALA A 142 3.12 7.14 22.84
CA ALA A 142 2.10 8.12 23.21
C ALA A 142 1.66 8.02 24.69
N MET A 143 1.67 6.81 25.27
CA MET A 143 1.39 6.60 26.69
C MET A 143 2.50 7.11 27.62
N LEU A 144 3.74 7.21 27.13
CA LEU A 144 4.89 7.70 27.90
C LEU A 144 5.07 9.21 27.83
N LEU A 145 4.35 9.90 26.95
CA LEU A 145 4.37 11.35 26.86
C LEU A 145 3.70 12.00 28.08
N PRO A 146 4.11 13.22 28.48
CA PRO A 146 3.49 13.95 29.58
C PRO A 146 2.01 14.27 29.31
#